data_AF-K9Z6M9-F1
#
_entry.id   AF-K9Z6M9-F1
#
_cell.length_a   1.000
_cell.length_b   1.000
_cell.length_c   1.000
_cell.angle_alpha   90.00
_cell.angle_beta   90.00
_cell.angle_gamma   90.00
#
_symmetry.space_group_name_H-M   'P 1'
#
loop_
_entity.id
_entity.type
_entity.pdbx_description
1 polymer ?
#
loop_
_entity_poly.entity_id
_entity_poly.type
_entity_poly.pdbx_seq_one_letter_code
_entity_poly.pdbx_strand_id
1 'polypeptide(L)'
;MIKNDKIIPNPYDVLEVSPAASHAEIVKAFAMAMKKKKYNPKQIAEARKQLMDNQQRLIADFLRPNLPLIQRFKNHDLSALNEPIPVINLVPEFDNLDQAYQESEIISERDRTLGKQLFS
;
A
#
# COMPACT_ATOMS: atom_id res chain seq x y z
N MET A 1 1.56 38.69 4.15
CA MET A 1 1.87 37.88 5.35
C MET A 1 1.35 36.47 5.11
N ILE A 2 2.23 35.54 4.73
CA ILE A 2 1.89 34.12 4.73
C ILE A 2 1.70 33.76 6.20
N LYS A 3 0.48 33.37 6.59
CA LYS A 3 0.26 32.81 7.93
C LYS A 3 1.18 31.59 8.02
N ASN A 4 2.11 31.58 8.97
CA ASN A 4 2.82 30.35 9.30
C ASN A 4 1.76 29.36 9.77
N ASP A 5 1.27 28.53 8.84
CA ASP A 5 0.38 27.45 9.17
C ASP A 5 1.09 26.61 10.22
N LYS A 6 0.47 26.53 11.40
CA LYS A 6 0.99 25.75 12.51
C LYS A 6 1.14 24.32 12.01
N ILE A 7 2.37 23.90 11.75
CA ILE A 7 2.68 22.50 11.45
C ILE A 7 2.27 21.71 12.70
N ILE A 8 1.19 20.95 12.61
CA ILE A 8 0.71 20.09 13.70
C ILE A 8 1.61 18.85 13.69
N PRO A 9 2.50 18.67 14.69
CA PRO A 9 3.40 17.51 14.72
C PRO A 9 2.61 16.21 14.91
N ASN A 10 3.18 15.08 14.46
CA ASN A 10 2.56 13.76 14.62
C ASN A 10 2.38 13.43 16.11
N PRO A 11 1.15 13.10 16.57
CA PRO A 11 0.94 12.81 17.98
C PRO A 11 1.76 11.62 18.50
N TYR A 12 2.05 10.63 17.64
CA TYR A 12 2.93 9.50 17.97
C TYR A 12 4.37 9.94 18.22
N ASP A 13 4.89 10.87 17.42
CA ASP A 13 6.24 11.41 17.57
C ASP A 13 6.34 12.35 18.79
N VAL A 14 5.26 13.09 19.09
CA VAL A 14 5.22 14.01 20.24
C VAL A 14 5.24 13.24 21.57
N LEU A 15 4.49 12.14 21.65
CA LEU A 15 4.47 11.29 22.84
C LEU A 15 5.55 10.21 22.83
N GLU A 16 6.27 10.03 21.71
CA GLU A 16 7.28 8.98 21.52
C GLU A 16 6.72 7.57 21.78
N VAL A 17 5.53 7.29 21.22
CA VAL A 17 4.83 6.01 21.35
C VAL A 17 4.55 5.38 19.99
N SER A 18 4.47 4.05 19.96
CA SER A 18 4.06 3.31 18.77
C SER A 18 2.57 3.54 18.45
N PRO A 19 2.15 3.51 17.17
CA PRO A 19 0.73 3.45 16.80
C PRO A 19 -0.05 2.31 17.47
N ALA A 20 0.64 1.22 17.81
CA ALA A 20 0.06 0.08 18.53
C ALA A 20 -0.09 0.29 20.05
N ALA A 21 0.27 1.46 20.59
CA ALA A 21 0.28 1.71 22.03
C ALA A 21 -1.11 1.63 22.66
N SER A 22 -1.17 1.04 23.85
CA SER A 22 -2.35 0.99 24.70
C SER A 22 -2.64 2.35 25.36
N HIS A 23 -3.85 2.52 25.88
CA HIS A 23 -4.22 3.76 26.58
C HIS A 23 -3.34 4.03 27.81
N ALA A 24 -2.97 2.98 28.55
CA ALA A 24 -2.09 3.11 29.71
C ALA A 24 -0.69 3.61 29.32
N GLU A 25 -0.14 3.10 28.21
CA GLU A 25 1.15 3.54 27.67
C GLU A 25 1.10 5.00 27.21
N ILE A 26 0.03 5.42 26.56
CA ILE A 26 -0.17 6.82 26.13
C ILE A 26 -0.20 7.77 27.34
N VAL A 27 -0.87 7.39 28.42
CA VAL A 27 -0.92 8.20 29.65
C VAL A 27 0.46 8.30 30.32
N LYS A 28 1.19 7.18 30.39
CA LYS A 28 2.56 7.16 30.92
C LYS A 28 3.50 8.02 30.07
N ALA A 29 3.40 7.90 28.75
CA ALA A 29 4.20 8.65 27.80
C ALA A 29 3.92 10.15 27.85
N PHE A 30 2.66 10.56 28.04
CA PHE A 30 2.31 11.96 28.27
C PHE A 30 3.05 12.58 29.46
N ALA A 31 3.10 11.89 30.60
CA ALA A 31 3.87 12.34 31.76
C ALA A 31 5.37 12.45 31.46
N MET A 32 5.93 11.50 30.70
CA MET A 32 7.33 11.54 30.28
C MET A 32 7.61 12.70 29.31
N ALA A 33 6.74 12.95 28.33
CA ALA A 33 6.87 14.03 27.36
C ALA A 33 6.83 15.41 28.04
N MET A 34 5.92 15.59 29.01
CA MET A 34 5.86 16.81 29.82
C MET A 34 7.15 17.05 30.62
N LYS A 35 7.79 15.99 31.11
CA LYS A 35 9.09 16.09 31.80
C LYS A 35 10.23 16.43 30.84
N LYS A 36 10.25 15.85 29.63
CA LYS A 36 11.28 16.08 28.61
C LYS A 36 11.24 17.49 28.01
N LYS A 37 10.06 18.14 27.98
CA LYS A 37 9.85 19.51 27.46
C LYS A 37 10.37 19.74 26.02
N LYS A 38 10.45 18.68 25.21
CA LYS A 38 10.87 18.75 23.79
C LYS A 38 9.85 19.50 22.91
N TYR A 39 8.56 19.40 23.26
CA TYR A 39 7.45 20.07 22.58
C TYR A 39 6.75 21.03 23.54
N ASN A 40 5.99 21.98 22.99
CA ASN A 40 5.19 22.89 23.80
C ASN A 40 4.14 22.08 24.60
N PRO A 41 3.93 22.36 25.90
CA PRO A 41 2.90 21.68 26.71
C PRO A 41 1.52 21.62 26.05
N LYS A 42 1.13 22.67 25.29
CA LYS A 42 -0.14 22.67 24.55
C LYS A 42 -0.17 21.60 23.45
N GLN A 43 0.94 21.42 22.72
CA GLN A 43 1.05 20.39 21.69
C GLN A 43 1.06 18.99 22.30
N ILE A 44 1.70 18.80 23.45
CA ILE A 44 1.71 17.52 24.16
C ILE A 44 0.30 17.15 24.64
N ALA A 45 -0.45 18.13 25.18
CA ALA A 45 -1.84 17.93 25.59
C ALA A 45 -2.76 17.62 24.40
N GLU A 46 -2.57 18.32 23.29
CA GLU A 46 -3.33 18.08 22.05
C GLU A 46 -3.04 16.69 21.46
N ALA A 47 -1.78 16.27 21.44
CA ALA A 47 -1.38 14.93 21.01
C ALA A 47 -2.02 13.82 21.86
N ARG A 48 -2.01 13.98 23.19
CA ARG A 48 -2.72 13.06 24.08
C ARG A 48 -4.22 13.04 23.78
N LYS A 49 -4.85 14.20 23.61
CA LYS A 49 -6.29 14.28 23.31
C LYS A 49 -6.62 13.54 22.01
N GLN A 50 -5.82 13.73 20.96
CA GLN A 50 -6.01 13.05 19.68
C GLN A 50 -5.87 11.53 19.78
N LEU A 51 -4.90 11.02 20.55
CA LEU A 51 -4.68 9.57 20.68
C LEU A 51 -5.64 8.87 21.66
N MET A 52 -6.32 9.63 22.53
CA MET A 52 -7.34 9.10 23.43
C MET A 52 -8.74 9.03 22.79
N ASP A 53 -8.98 9.79 21.73
CA ASP A 53 -10.21 9.75 20.96
C ASP A 53 -10.05 8.79 19.77
N ASN A 54 -10.88 7.74 19.72
CA ASN A 54 -10.81 6.71 18.70
C ASN A 54 -10.95 7.29 17.27
N GLN A 55 -11.79 8.30 17.06
CA GLN A 55 -11.97 8.88 15.72
C GLN A 55 -10.72 9.65 15.28
N GLN A 56 -10.16 10.45 16.17
CA GLN A 56 -8.95 11.23 15.88
C GLN A 56 -7.72 10.32 15.75
N ARG A 57 -7.64 9.26 16.55
CA ARG A 57 -6.61 8.24 16.44
C ARG A 57 -6.66 7.53 15.11
N LEU A 58 -7.84 7.14 14.64
CA LEU A 58 -8.02 6.53 13.32
C LEU A 58 -7.51 7.46 12.21
N ILE A 59 -7.85 8.75 12.27
CA ILE A 59 -7.36 9.75 11.31
C ILE A 59 -5.83 9.84 11.35
N ALA A 60 -5.22 9.83 12.54
CA ALA A 60 -3.77 9.87 12.69
C ALA A 60 -3.10 8.61 12.12
N ASP A 61 -3.67 7.42 12.35
CA ASP A 61 -3.16 6.15 11.82
C ASP A 61 -3.14 6.13 10.30
N PHE A 62 -4.21 6.61 9.66
CA PHE A 62 -4.31 6.66 8.21
C PHE A 62 -3.43 7.74 7.58
N LEU A 63 -3.41 8.94 8.15
CA LEU A 63 -2.75 10.09 7.53
C LEU A 63 -1.28 10.22 7.89
N ARG A 64 -0.81 9.57 8.97
CA ARG A 64 0.55 9.72 9.49
C ARG A 64 1.17 8.36 9.81
N PRO A 65 1.31 7.47 8.81
CA PRO A 65 1.90 6.17 9.03
C PRO A 65 3.34 6.30 9.53
N ASN A 66 3.70 5.47 10.52
CA ASN A 66 5.09 5.32 10.94
C ASN A 66 5.82 4.47 9.88
N LEU A 67 6.38 5.15 8.87
CA LEU A 67 7.10 4.50 7.80
C LEU A 67 8.51 4.11 8.27
N PRO A 68 8.99 2.89 7.95
CA PRO A 68 10.37 2.53 8.23
C PRO A 68 11.31 3.50 7.52
N LEU A 69 12.52 3.64 8.06
CA LEU A 69 13.56 4.45 7.41
C LEU A 69 13.72 3.97 5.97
N ILE A 70 13.63 4.91 5.01
CA ILE A 70 13.69 4.60 3.58
C ILE A 70 14.97 3.81 3.31
N GLN A 71 14.81 2.51 3.07
CA GLN A 71 15.89 1.69 2.56
C GLN A 71 16.04 2.05 1.09
N ARG A 72 17.08 2.82 0.77
CA ARG A 72 17.44 3.06 -0.63
C ARG A 72 17.70 1.71 -1.27
N PHE A 73 17.07 1.46 -2.41
CA PHE A 73 17.37 0.29 -3.21
C PHE A 73 18.87 0.28 -3.52
N LYS A 74 19.49 -0.89 -3.41
CA LYS A 74 20.85 -1.08 -3.88
C LYS A 74 20.84 -0.93 -5.40
N ASN A 75 21.86 -0.29 -5.95
CA ASN A 75 22.07 -0.30 -7.40
C ASN A 75 22.17 -1.77 -7.83
N HIS A 76 21.29 -2.18 -8.74
CA HIS A 76 21.37 -3.51 -9.32
C HIS A 76 22.37 -3.51 -10.48
N ASP A 77 22.96 -4.67 -10.74
CA ASP A 77 23.80 -4.84 -11.91
C ASP A 77 22.91 -4.77 -13.16
N LEU A 78 23.19 -3.81 -14.03
CA LEU A 78 22.45 -3.56 -15.25
C LEU A 78 23.13 -4.20 -16.47
N SER A 79 24.05 -5.14 -16.27
CA SER A 79 24.77 -5.83 -17.35
C SER A 79 23.83 -6.47 -18.38
N ALA A 80 22.63 -6.90 -17.99
CA ALA A 80 21.61 -7.44 -18.89
C ALA A 80 21.12 -6.42 -19.96
N LEU A 81 21.28 -5.11 -19.75
CA LEU A 81 20.97 -4.10 -20.77
C LEU A 81 22.00 -4.04 -21.90
N ASN A 82 23.17 -4.64 -21.71
CA ASN A 82 24.19 -4.75 -22.76
C ASN A 82 23.93 -5.94 -23.70
N GLU A 83 22.98 -6.81 -23.36
CA GLU A 83 22.59 -7.91 -24.22
C GLU A 83 21.83 -7.38 -25.45
N PRO A 84 22.02 -7.99 -26.63
CA PRO A 84 21.27 -7.59 -27.82
C PRO A 84 19.77 -7.79 -27.58
N ILE A 85 18.98 -6.88 -28.16
CA ILE A 85 17.52 -6.92 -28.05
C ILE A 85 17.02 -8.30 -28.52
N PRO A 86 16.26 -9.05 -27.70
CA PRO A 86 15.77 -10.36 -28.09
C PRO A 86 14.81 -10.22 -29.28
N VAL A 87 14.97 -11.09 -30.26
CA VAL A 87 14.09 -11.14 -31.42
C VAL A 87 12.81 -11.86 -31.05
N ILE A 88 11.68 -11.17 -31.20
CA ILE A 88 10.35 -11.78 -31.04
C ILE A 88 10.03 -12.53 -32.33
N ASN A 89 10.05 -13.86 -32.27
CA ASN A 89 9.59 -14.72 -33.35
C ASN A 89 8.08 -14.95 -33.17
N LEU A 90 7.28 -14.35 -34.06
CA LEU A 90 5.88 -14.69 -34.16
C LEU A 90 5.77 -16.09 -34.76
N VAL A 91 4.95 -16.93 -34.14
CA VAL A 91 4.80 -18.34 -34.45
C VAL A 91 3.62 -18.46 -35.42
N PRO A 92 3.85 -18.80 -36.72
CA PRO A 92 2.82 -18.75 -37.76
C PRO A 92 1.57 -19.60 -37.47
N GLU A 93 1.72 -20.63 -36.65
CA GLU A 93 0.67 -21.53 -36.18
C GLU A 93 -0.46 -20.78 -35.45
N PHE A 94 -0.18 -19.57 -34.94
CA PHE A 94 -1.14 -18.75 -34.20
C PHE A 94 -1.67 -17.55 -35.01
N ASP A 95 -1.31 -17.41 -36.29
CA ASP A 95 -1.75 -16.27 -37.11
C ASP A 95 -3.26 -16.30 -37.42
N ASN A 96 -3.87 -17.49 -37.41
CA ASN A 96 -5.28 -17.69 -37.75
C ASN A 96 -6.17 -18.02 -36.55
N LEU A 97 -5.75 -17.66 -35.33
CA LEU A 97 -6.52 -17.94 -34.11
C LEU A 97 -7.94 -17.38 -34.19
N ASP A 98 -8.12 -16.17 -34.72
CA ASP A 98 -9.43 -15.55 -34.86
C ASP A 98 -10.37 -16.37 -35.76
N GLN A 99 -9.84 -16.98 -36.83
CA GLN A 99 -10.61 -17.86 -37.71
C GLN A 99 -10.96 -19.17 -37.01
N ALA A 100 -10.00 -19.78 -36.31
CA ALA A 100 -10.24 -20.99 -35.53
C ALA A 100 -11.30 -20.80 -34.43
N TYR A 101 -11.34 -19.63 -33.79
CA TYR A 101 -12.40 -19.30 -32.82
C TYR A 101 -13.78 -19.19 -33.49
N GLN A 102 -13.87 -18.51 -34.64
CA GLN A 102 -15.13 -18.43 -35.39
C GLN A 102 -15.61 -19.81 -35.86
N GLU A 103 -14.71 -20.66 -36.35
CA GLU A 103 -15.04 -22.05 -36.74
C GLU A 103 -15.49 -22.90 -35.54
N SER A 104 -14.94 -22.67 -34.36
CA SER A 104 -15.38 -23.32 -33.12
C SER A 104 -16.76 -22.83 -32.63
N GLU A 105 -17.18 -21.63 -33.00
CA GLU A 105 -18.56 -21.19 -32.71
C GLU A 105 -19.55 -21.82 -33.69
N ILE A 106 -19.09 -22.13 -34.91
CA ILE A 106 -19.82 -22.86 -35.97
C ILE A 106 -19.65 -24.39 -35.76
N ILE A 107 -19.67 -24.87 -34.51
CA ILE A 107 -19.80 -26.31 -34.25
C ILE A 107 -21.18 -26.77 -34.75
N SER A 108 -21.20 -27.81 -35.59
CA SER A 108 -22.44 -28.42 -36.08
C SER A 108 -23.33 -28.81 -34.91
N GLU A 109 -24.65 -28.62 -35.02
CA GLU A 109 -25.59 -29.03 -33.97
C GLU A 109 -25.42 -30.51 -33.57
N ARG A 110 -25.02 -31.37 -34.53
CA ARG A 110 -24.70 -32.78 -34.29
C ARG A 110 -23.53 -32.96 -33.32
N ASP A 111 -22.47 -32.19 -33.47
CA ASP A 111 -21.28 -32.27 -32.63
C ASP A 111 -21.58 -31.75 -31.21
N ARG A 112 -22.41 -30.71 -31.08
CA ARG A 112 -22.95 -30.26 -29.77
C ARG A 112 -23.77 -31.35 -29.09
N THR A 113 -24.60 -32.08 -29.84
CA THR A 113 -25.40 -33.17 -29.26
C THR A 113 -24.53 -34.36 -28.84
N LEU A 114 -23.53 -34.73 -29.64
CA LEU A 114 -22.59 -35.82 -29.33
C LEU A 114 -21.74 -35.49 -28.09
N GLY A 115 -21.20 -34.27 -27.99
CA GLY A 115 -20.45 -33.84 -26.81
C GLY A 115 -21.27 -33.91 -25.53
N LYS A 116 -22.55 -33.52 -25.60
CA LYS A 116 -23.48 -33.65 -24.47
C LYS A 116 -23.77 -35.10 -24.09
N GLN A 117 -23.81 -36.03 -25.05
CA GLN A 117 -24.07 -37.45 -24.78
C GLN A 117 -22.86 -38.20 -24.22
N LEU A 118 -21.65 -37.83 -24.62
CA LEU A 118 -20.43 -38.53 -24.23
C LEU A 118 -19.88 -38.10 -22.86
N PHE A 119 -20.16 -36.86 -22.43
CA PHE A 119 -19.64 -36.28 -21.19
C PHE A 119 -20.74 -35.89 -20.18
N SER A 120 -21.97 -36.35 -20.37
CA SER A 120 -23.02 -36.38 -19.33
C SER A 120 -22.93 -37.64 -18.49
#